data_AF-A0A4Q2IZF8-F1
#
_entry.id   AF-A0A4Q2IZF8-F1
#
_cell.length_a   1.000
_cell.length_b   1.000
_cell.length_c   1.000
_cell.angle_alpha   90.00
_cell.angle_beta   90.00
_cell.angle_gamma   90.00
#
_symmetry.space_group_name_H-M   'P 1'
#
loop_
_entity.id
_entity.type
_entity.pdbx_description
1 polymer ?
#
loop_
_entity_poly.entity_id
_entity_poly.type
_entity_poly.pdbx_seq_one_letter_code
_entity_poly.pdbx_strand_id
1 'polypeptide(L)'
;MVTAKKPAAKPAAAKAAPKAAPKAKAAAKPAARKPNAAFMKPMTPSAILAEVVGSTPLPRTEVTKKVWEYIKAKNLQNPTNKRNIVADDKLKAVFGGKKEVTMFEMTKLISAHLK
;
A
#
# COMPACT_ATOMS: atom_id res chain seq x y z
N MET A 1 -18.22 -65.20 -41.82
CA MET A 1 -18.99 -64.26 -40.98
C MET A 1 -18.37 -64.20 -39.59
N VAL A 2 -18.56 -63.07 -38.91
CA VAL A 2 -18.19 -62.73 -37.52
C VAL A 2 -16.91 -61.90 -37.35
N THR A 3 -17.16 -60.75 -36.76
CA THR A 3 -16.34 -59.57 -36.47
C THR A 3 -15.71 -59.70 -35.07
N ALA A 4 -14.57 -59.03 -34.79
CA ALA A 4 -14.23 -58.51 -33.44
C ALA A 4 -12.83 -57.82 -33.33
N LYS A 5 -12.84 -56.55 -32.91
CA LYS A 5 -12.06 -55.87 -31.84
C LYS A 5 -10.58 -56.27 -31.54
N LYS A 6 -9.63 -55.36 -31.88
CA LYS A 6 -8.70 -54.49 -31.05
C LYS A 6 -8.06 -55.07 -29.74
N PRO A 7 -6.89 -54.61 -29.18
CA PRO A 7 -5.75 -53.72 -29.62
C PRO A 7 -4.30 -54.27 -29.38
N ALA A 8 -3.25 -53.56 -29.89
CA ALA A 8 -2.04 -53.09 -29.15
C ALA A 8 -0.65 -53.23 -29.85
N ALA A 9 0.14 -52.14 -29.72
CA ALA A 9 1.61 -51.99 -29.61
C ALA A 9 2.60 -52.00 -30.83
N LYS A 10 3.09 -50.78 -31.17
CA LYS A 10 4.50 -50.26 -31.38
C LYS A 10 5.47 -50.97 -32.38
N PRO A 11 6.57 -50.35 -32.92
CA PRO A 11 7.25 -49.07 -32.56
C PRO A 11 7.83 -48.19 -33.73
N ALA A 12 8.35 -46.99 -33.35
CA ALA A 12 9.47 -46.21 -33.94
C ALA A 12 9.40 -45.77 -35.45
N ALA A 13 9.87 -44.62 -35.93
CA ALA A 13 10.90 -43.69 -35.48
C ALA A 13 10.76 -42.31 -36.19
N ALA A 14 11.24 -41.26 -35.50
CA ALA A 14 11.96 -40.08 -36.01
C ALA A 14 11.33 -39.14 -37.06
N LYS A 15 10.99 -37.91 -36.63
CA LYS A 15 11.79 -36.71 -36.96
C LYS A 15 11.42 -35.51 -36.09
N ALA A 16 12.46 -34.81 -35.66
CA ALA A 16 12.45 -33.70 -34.73
C ALA A 16 12.05 -32.36 -35.37
N ALA A 17 11.36 -31.51 -34.60
CA ALA A 17 11.44 -30.06 -34.66
C ALA A 17 11.04 -29.48 -33.28
N PRO A 18 11.78 -28.51 -32.72
CA PRO A 18 11.75 -28.17 -31.30
C PRO A 18 10.47 -27.42 -30.88
N LYS A 19 9.87 -27.86 -29.77
CA LYS A 19 8.82 -27.13 -29.05
C LYS A 19 9.39 -25.79 -28.58
N ALA A 20 8.82 -24.69 -29.08
CA ALA A 20 8.97 -23.39 -28.47
C ALA A 20 8.45 -23.45 -27.03
N ALA A 21 9.34 -23.23 -26.06
CA ALA A 21 9.00 -23.07 -24.66
C ALA A 21 7.99 -21.90 -24.51
N PRO A 22 6.97 -22.01 -23.64
CA PRO A 22 6.16 -20.85 -23.32
C PRO A 22 7.06 -19.86 -22.57
N LYS A 23 7.38 -18.74 -23.23
CA LYS A 23 8.01 -17.58 -22.60
C LYS A 23 7.24 -17.28 -21.31
N ALA A 24 7.95 -17.38 -20.19
CA ALA A 24 7.49 -16.89 -18.90
C ALA A 24 6.88 -15.50 -19.10
N LYS A 25 5.61 -15.35 -18.75
CA LYS A 25 4.97 -14.03 -18.62
C LYS A 25 5.76 -13.27 -17.56
N ALA A 26 6.64 -12.39 -18.02
CA ALA A 26 7.25 -11.38 -17.19
C ALA A 26 6.11 -10.70 -16.41
N ALA A 27 6.21 -10.73 -15.08
CA ALA A 27 5.32 -10.01 -14.20
C ALA A 27 5.26 -8.56 -14.69
N ALA A 28 4.13 -8.18 -15.27
CA ALA A 28 3.90 -6.81 -15.71
C ALA A 28 4.04 -5.93 -14.47
N LYS A 29 5.09 -5.10 -14.44
CA LYS A 29 5.21 -3.98 -13.50
C LYS A 29 3.87 -3.24 -13.54
N PRO A 30 3.20 -3.00 -12.41
CA PRO A 30 1.97 -2.22 -12.43
C PRO A 30 2.28 -0.88 -13.08
N ALA A 31 1.55 -0.54 -14.13
CA ALA A 31 1.67 0.73 -14.82
C ALA A 31 1.60 1.84 -13.77
N ALA A 32 2.64 2.67 -13.71
CA ALA A 32 2.70 3.79 -12.78
C ALA A 32 1.47 4.65 -13.01
N ARG A 33 0.54 4.61 -12.04
CA ARG A 33 -0.67 5.43 -12.12
C ARG A 33 -0.23 6.88 -12.15
N LYS A 34 -0.63 7.57 -13.23
CA LYS A 34 -0.40 9.01 -13.39
C LYS A 34 -0.89 9.70 -12.11
N PRO A 35 -0.01 10.37 -11.34
CA PRO A 35 -0.42 10.97 -10.08
C PRO A 35 -1.52 11.98 -10.39
N ASN A 36 -2.70 11.76 -9.83
CA ASN A 36 -3.81 12.69 -10.01
C ASN A 36 -3.42 14.02 -9.34
N ALA A 37 -3.34 15.08 -10.15
CA ALA A 37 -2.84 16.39 -9.74
C ALA A 37 -3.56 16.96 -8.51
N ALA A 38 -4.84 16.61 -8.31
CA ALA A 38 -5.61 17.02 -7.14
C ALA A 38 -5.03 16.48 -5.82
N PHE A 39 -4.43 15.28 -5.83
CA PHE A 39 -3.81 14.68 -4.64
C PHE A 39 -2.38 15.18 -4.37
N MET A 40 -1.77 15.82 -5.37
CA MET A 40 -0.43 16.42 -5.28
C MET A 40 -0.48 17.90 -4.89
N LYS A 41 -1.67 18.44 -4.63
CA LYS A 41 -1.85 19.82 -4.14
C LYS A 41 -1.02 19.99 -2.86
N PRO A 42 -0.01 20.88 -2.84
CA PRO A 42 0.76 21.14 -1.64
C PRO A 42 -0.16 21.78 -0.61
N MET A 43 -0.18 21.24 0.60
CA MET A 43 -0.90 21.79 1.74
C MET A 43 0.10 22.19 2.82
N THR A 44 -0.19 23.30 3.47
CA THR A 44 0.66 23.84 4.52
C THR A 44 0.21 23.26 5.86
N PRO A 45 1.06 22.48 6.56
CA PRO A 45 0.73 22.00 7.89
C PRO A 45 0.72 23.14 8.90
N SER A 46 -0.21 23.09 9.84
CA SER A 46 -0.22 23.99 11.00
C SER A 46 1.04 23.78 11.86
N ALA A 47 1.40 24.77 12.68
CA ALA A 47 2.59 24.71 13.54
C ALA A 47 2.67 23.43 14.39
N ILE A 48 1.53 22.97 14.91
CA ILE A 48 1.44 21.74 15.72
C ILE A 48 1.74 20.50 14.88
N LEU A 49 1.15 20.40 13.68
CA LEU A 49 1.39 19.28 12.77
C LEU A 49 2.84 19.30 12.22
N ALA A 50 3.39 20.50 12.03
CA ALA A 50 4.73 20.71 11.55
C ALA A 50 5.81 20.17 12.50
N GLU A 51 5.54 20.06 13.81
CA GLU A 51 6.45 19.38 14.74
C GLU A 51 6.65 17.88 14.46
N VAL A 52 5.70 17.27 13.74
CA VAL A 52 5.72 15.85 13.38
C VAL A 52 6.16 15.65 11.93
N VAL A 53 5.66 16.46 10.99
CA VAL A 53 5.91 16.28 9.54
C VAL A 53 6.88 17.28 8.91
N GLY A 54 7.23 18.33 9.65
CA GLY A 54 7.96 19.52 9.19
C GLY A 54 7.02 20.64 8.71
N SER A 55 7.52 21.87 8.65
CA SER A 55 6.75 23.05 8.20
C SER A 55 6.65 23.19 6.68
N THR A 56 7.29 22.29 5.93
CA THR A 56 7.31 22.35 4.47
C THR A 56 5.92 22.03 3.90
N PRO A 57 5.44 22.77 2.87
CA PRO A 57 4.21 22.43 2.18
C PRO A 57 4.32 21.04 1.55
N LEU A 58 3.41 20.15 1.91
CA LEU A 58 3.41 18.76 1.49
C LEU A 58 2.00 18.35 1.05
N PRO A 59 1.87 17.48 0.04
CA PRO A 59 0.56 16.94 -0.29
C PRO A 59 0.03 16.08 0.86
N ARG A 60 -1.29 16.03 1.02
CA ARG A 60 -1.97 15.31 2.12
C ARG A 60 -1.52 13.85 2.25
N THR A 61 -1.20 13.21 1.13
CA THR A 61 -0.69 11.83 1.08
C THR A 61 0.66 11.70 1.78
N GLU A 62 1.59 12.62 1.54
CA GLU A 62 2.93 12.64 2.15
C GLU A 62 2.85 13.00 3.63
N VAL A 63 1.98 13.95 4.01
CA VAL A 63 1.72 14.28 5.41
C VAL A 63 1.24 13.04 6.17
N THR A 64 0.25 12.33 5.63
CA THR A 64 -0.31 11.12 6.27
C THR A 64 0.77 10.04 6.42
N LYS A 65 1.61 9.84 5.40
CA LYS A 65 2.74 8.91 5.47
C LYS A 65 3.72 9.29 6.57
N LYS A 66 4.17 10.55 6.63
CA LYS A 66 5.11 11.01 7.66
C LYS A 66 4.56 10.84 9.08
N VAL A 67 3.28 11.15 9.29
CA VAL A 67 2.63 10.88 10.59
C VAL A 67 2.66 9.38 10.90
N TRP A 68 2.41 8.51 9.90
CA TRP A 68 2.47 7.06 10.10
C TRP A 68 3.89 6.55 10.39
N GLU A 69 4.90 7.12 9.76
CA GLU A 69 6.30 6.81 10.05
C GLU A 69 6.66 7.20 11.48
N TYR A 70 6.23 8.39 11.92
CA TYR A 70 6.40 8.83 13.31
C TYR A 70 5.74 7.88 14.31
N ILE A 71 4.49 7.49 14.05
CA ILE A 71 3.72 6.55 14.89
C ILE A 71 4.44 5.20 14.99
N LYS A 72 4.95 4.68 13.87
CA LYS A 72 5.69 3.42 13.85
C LYS A 72 7.04 3.52 14.56
N ALA A 73 7.80 4.58 14.30
CA ALA A 73 9.10 4.82 14.92
C ALA A 73 9.00 4.90 16.45
N LYS A 74 7.89 5.46 16.96
CA LYS A 74 7.61 5.57 18.39
C LYS A 74 6.77 4.41 18.97
N ASN A 75 6.45 3.38 18.18
CA ASN A 75 5.59 2.26 18.60
C ASN A 75 4.24 2.71 19.21
N LEU A 76 3.63 3.75 18.63
CA LEU A 76 2.37 4.35 19.10
C LEU A 76 1.12 3.63 18.58
N GLN A 77 1.25 2.47 17.95
CA GLN A 77 0.10 1.62 17.64
C GLN A 77 -0.31 0.85 18.88
N ASN A 78 -1.62 0.80 19.14
CA ASN A 78 -2.13 0.00 20.24
C ASN A 78 -1.84 -1.49 19.97
N PRO A 79 -1.14 -2.20 20.90
CA PRO A 79 -0.71 -3.58 20.70
C PRO A 79 -1.89 -4.57 20.64
N THR A 80 -2.99 -4.24 21.31
CA THR A 80 -4.22 -5.04 21.35
C THR A 80 -5.12 -4.74 20.15
N ASN A 81 -5.16 -3.49 19.71
CA ASN A 81 -5.95 -3.06 18.57
C ASN A 81 -5.15 -2.15 17.62
N LYS A 82 -4.50 -2.77 16.63
CA LYS A 82 -3.64 -2.06 15.65
C LYS A 82 -4.36 -1.03 14.78
N ARG A 83 -5.70 -0.92 14.88
CA ARG A 83 -6.50 0.13 14.21
C ARG A 83 -6.47 1.45 14.97
N ASN A 84 -6.05 1.41 16.24
CA ASN A 84 -6.04 2.52 17.16
C ASN A 84 -4.60 2.98 17.41
N ILE A 85 -4.45 4.29 17.52
CA ILE A 85 -3.18 4.98 17.67
C ILE A 85 -3.19 5.65 19.03
N VAL A 86 -2.26 5.27 19.89
CA VAL A 86 -2.03 5.89 21.19
C VAL A 86 -1.20 7.14 20.96
N ALA A 87 -1.80 8.31 21.14
CA ALA A 87 -1.15 9.58 20.90
C ALA A 87 -0.13 9.90 22.00
N ASP A 88 1.09 10.25 21.61
CA ASP A 88 2.06 10.91 22.50
C ASP A 88 1.72 12.39 22.65
N ASP A 89 2.44 13.13 23.49
CA ASP A 89 2.13 14.55 23.75
C ASP A 89 2.05 15.40 22.47
N LYS A 90 2.93 15.13 21.49
CA LYS A 90 2.92 15.82 20.19
C LYS A 90 1.69 15.47 19.36
N LEU A 91 1.41 14.18 19.17
CA LEU A 91 0.24 13.75 18.41
C LEU A 91 -1.06 14.11 19.12
N LYS A 92 -1.08 14.16 20.44
CA LYS A 92 -2.24 14.55 21.22
C LYS A 92 -2.60 16.01 20.94
N ALA A 93 -1.63 16.90 20.78
CA ALA A 93 -1.89 18.26 20.33
C ALA A 93 -2.48 18.30 18.90
N VAL A 94 -1.97 17.46 17.98
CA VAL A 94 -2.51 17.31 16.61
C VAL A 94 -3.92 16.69 16.59
N PHE A 95 -4.24 15.83 17.57
CA PHE A 95 -5.51 15.12 17.64
C PHE A 95 -6.54 15.84 18.51
N GLY A 96 -6.29 17.08 18.92
CA GLY A 96 -7.21 17.87 19.72
C GLY A 96 -7.38 17.36 21.15
N GLY A 97 -6.31 16.84 21.75
CA GLY A 97 -6.30 16.35 23.13
C GLY A 97 -6.63 14.86 23.29
N LYS A 98 -7.00 14.17 22.21
CA LYS A 98 -7.36 12.75 22.24
C LYS A 98 -6.13 11.88 22.50
N LYS A 99 -6.23 11.02 23.53
CA LYS A 99 -5.19 10.04 23.88
C LYS A 99 -5.15 8.85 22.93
N GLU A 100 -6.28 8.50 22.34
CA GLU A 100 -6.38 7.41 21.38
C GLU A 100 -7.27 7.86 20.22
N VAL A 101 -6.83 7.58 18.99
CA VAL A 101 -7.61 7.86 17.78
C VAL A 101 -7.59 6.68 16.84
N THR A 102 -8.67 6.50 16.08
CA THR A 102 -8.70 5.54 14.99
C THR A 102 -7.99 6.07 13.75
N MET A 103 -7.60 5.19 12.82
CA MET A 103 -7.01 5.59 11.54
C MET A 103 -7.88 6.59 10.74
N PHE A 104 -9.21 6.44 10.80
CA PHE A 104 -10.14 7.36 10.14
C PHE A 104 -10.16 8.73 10.80
N GLU A 105 -10.22 8.77 12.14
CA GLU A 105 -10.15 10.03 12.88
C GLU A 105 -8.81 10.72 12.68
N MET A 106 -7.70 9.99 12.70
CA MET A 106 -6.37 10.55 12.43
C MET A 106 -6.36 11.30 11.10
N THR A 107 -6.81 10.66 10.01
CA THR A 107 -6.78 11.27 8.68
C THR A 107 -7.72 12.49 8.57
N LYS A 108 -8.80 12.52 9.36
CA LYS A 108 -9.71 13.66 9.47
C LYS A 108 -9.08 14.81 10.26
N LEU A 109 -8.50 14.52 11.42
CA LEU A 109 -7.85 15.50 12.30
C LEU A 109 -6.64 16.14 11.62
N ILE A 110 -5.77 15.33 11.00
CA ILE A 110 -4.66 15.83 10.18
C ILE A 110 -5.17 16.78 9.11
N SER A 111 -6.25 16.41 8.41
CA SER A 111 -6.81 17.26 7.36
C SER A 111 -7.33 18.61 7.87
N ALA A 112 -7.76 18.71 9.13
CA ALA A 112 -8.16 19.97 9.75
C ALA A 112 -6.96 20.88 10.06
N HIS A 113 -5.76 20.31 10.15
CA HIS A 113 -4.49 21.01 10.35
C HIS A 113 -3.77 21.35 9.04
N LEU A 114 -4.34 21.02 7.89
CA LEU A 114 -3.80 21.33 6.58
C LEU A 114 -4.56 22.52 5.97
N LYS A 115 -3.84 23.54 5.52
CA LYS A 115 -4.36 24.72 4.81
C LYS A 115 -3.87 24.75 3.37
#